data_AF-K0R8C0-F1
#
_entry.id   AF-K0R8C0-F1
#
_cell.length_a   1.000
_cell.length_b   1.000
_cell.length_c   1.000
_cell.angle_alpha   90.00
_cell.angle_beta   90.00
_cell.angle_gamma   90.00
#
_symmetry.space_group_name_H-M   'P 1'
#
loop_
_entity.id
_entity.type
_entity.pdbx_description
1 polymer ?
#
loop_
_entity_poly.entity_id
_entity_poly.type
_entity_poly.pdbx_seq_one_letter_code
_entity_poly.pdbx_strand_id
1 'polypeptide(L)'
;MAEHPTTAAAVTETTCGICLEEPKDPLNLPCGHSFCDSCLNEWRSRYGVEEEMRRKCPICRARTPPSKEMVAKLISYRAMKKWFEDRNETSSEHYSHTRQELAQVEEEVGADWDGVTVLGG
;
A
#
# COMPACT_ATOMS: atom_id res chain seq x y z
N MET A 1 33.12 40.55 6.24
CA MET A 1 32.36 40.14 7.44
C MET A 1 30.94 40.67 7.28
N ALA A 2 30.05 39.92 6.63
CA ALA A 2 28.59 39.95 6.81
C ALA A 2 27.93 39.11 5.71
N GLU A 3 27.43 37.92 6.07
CA GLU A 3 26.21 37.30 5.54
C GLU A 3 25.95 36.01 6.32
N HIS A 4 25.09 36.02 7.34
CA HIS A 4 23.63 35.71 7.36
C HIS A 4 23.38 34.38 8.12
N PRO A 5 22.20 34.19 8.74
CA PRO A 5 22.06 33.57 10.06
C PRO A 5 21.59 32.10 10.06
N THR A 6 21.65 31.52 11.26
CA THR A 6 21.16 30.20 11.68
C THR A 6 19.86 29.77 11.02
N THR A 7 19.79 28.53 10.54
CA THR A 7 18.63 27.65 10.71
C THR A 7 19.16 26.22 10.66
N ALA A 8 19.31 25.58 11.82
CA ALA A 8 19.36 24.13 11.91
C ALA A 8 17.96 23.61 11.56
N ALA A 9 17.65 23.55 10.26
CA ALA A 9 16.58 22.70 9.79
C ALA A 9 17.07 21.28 10.03
N ALA A 10 16.35 20.51 10.84
CA ALA A 10 16.56 19.07 10.89
C ALA A 10 16.25 18.52 9.50
N VAL A 11 17.28 18.40 8.66
CA VAL A 11 17.19 17.71 7.38
C VAL A 11 17.04 16.23 7.71
N THR A 12 15.81 15.76 7.84
CA THR A 12 15.57 14.34 7.60
C THR A 12 15.58 14.18 6.09
N GLU A 13 16.79 14.15 5.51
CA GLU A 13 17.01 13.79 4.11
C GLU A 13 16.74 12.28 3.98
N THR A 14 15.47 11.90 4.09
CA THR A 14 15.01 10.54 3.80
C THR A 14 15.04 10.37 2.30
N THR A 15 16.16 9.91 1.77
CA THR A 15 16.28 9.47 0.37
C THR A 15 15.40 8.26 0.14
N CYS A 16 14.98 8.07 -1.11
CA CYS A 16 14.22 6.88 -1.49
C CYS A 16 15.10 5.64 -1.30
N GLY A 17 14.66 4.68 -0.48
CA GLY A 17 15.39 3.43 -0.21
C GLY A 17 15.57 2.48 -1.39
N ILE A 18 15.09 2.85 -2.60
CA ILE A 18 15.19 2.07 -3.83
C ILE A 18 16.00 2.82 -4.89
N CYS A 19 15.58 4.01 -5.32
CA CYS A 19 16.30 4.77 -6.35
C CYS A 19 17.43 5.64 -5.80
N LEU A 20 17.51 5.81 -4.47
CA LEU A 20 18.52 6.62 -3.76
C LEU A 20 18.50 8.12 -4.11
N GLU A 21 17.45 8.58 -4.77
CA GLU A 21 17.20 10.00 -5.08
C GLU A 21 16.23 10.64 -4.07
N GLU A 22 16.00 11.95 -4.21
CA GLU A 22 14.91 12.64 -3.52
C GLU A 22 13.56 11.96 -3.86
N PRO A 23 12.77 11.55 -2.84
CA PRO A 23 11.54 10.83 -3.11
C PRO A 23 10.50 11.69 -3.82
N LYS A 24 9.97 11.18 -4.94
CA LYS A 24 8.76 11.72 -5.57
C LYS A 24 7.56 11.04 -4.94
N ASP A 25 6.66 11.83 -4.36
CA ASP A 25 5.50 11.33 -3.59
C ASP A 25 5.94 10.34 -2.49
N PRO A 26 6.67 10.80 -1.45
CA PRO A 26 7.24 9.94 -0.43
C PRO A 26 6.19 9.12 0.31
N LEU A 27 6.36 7.81 0.30
CA LEU A 27 5.68 6.88 1.18
C LEU A 27 6.56 6.59 2.40
N ASN A 28 6.24 7.25 3.51
CA ASN A 28 6.88 7.01 4.79
C ASN A 28 6.25 5.80 5.48
N LEU A 29 7.00 4.71 5.60
CA LEU A 29 6.53 3.50 6.27
C LEU A 29 6.60 3.67 7.79
N PRO A 30 5.77 2.96 8.58
CA PRO A 30 5.82 2.99 10.04
C PRO A 30 7.17 2.56 10.63
N CYS A 31 7.98 1.82 9.88
CA CYS A 31 9.34 1.45 10.27
C CYS A 31 10.38 2.56 10.06
N GLY A 32 9.99 3.73 9.55
CA GLY A 32 10.84 4.90 9.35
C GLY A 32 11.54 4.98 7.99
N HIS A 33 11.43 3.95 7.14
CA HIS A 33 11.98 3.99 5.77
C HIS A 33 11.03 4.70 4.80
N SER A 34 11.61 5.47 3.87
CA SER A 34 10.87 6.22 2.86
C SER A 34 11.20 5.76 1.44
N PHE A 35 10.21 5.82 0.56
CA PHE A 35 10.31 5.40 -0.84
C PHE A 35 9.49 6.33 -1.73
N CYS A 36 9.85 6.49 -3.00
CA CYS A 36 8.89 7.00 -3.98
C CYS A 36 7.69 6.04 -4.05
N ASP A 37 6.48 6.56 -4.22
CA ASP A 37 5.29 5.73 -4.44
C ASP A 37 5.51 4.73 -5.59
N SER A 38 5.99 5.22 -6.73
CA SER A 38 6.28 4.40 -7.92
C SER A 38 7.34 3.33 -7.67
N CYS A 39 8.42 3.66 -6.95
CA CYS A 39 9.47 2.70 -6.64
C CYS A 39 8.97 1.56 -5.75
N LEU A 40 8.20 1.90 -4.70
CA LEU A 40 7.65 0.88 -3.80
C LEU A 40 6.62 0.00 -4.51
N ASN A 41 5.76 0.59 -5.35
CA ASN A 41 4.77 -0.14 -6.13
C ASN A 41 5.43 -1.05 -7.17
N GLU A 42 6.47 -0.59 -7.89
CA GLU A 42 7.23 -1.44 -8.81
C GLU A 42 7.89 -2.61 -8.07
N TRP A 43 8.53 -2.33 -6.93
CA TRP A 43 9.17 -3.37 -6.13
C TRP A 43 8.15 -4.44 -5.69
N ARG A 44 6.96 -4.04 -5.26
CA ARG A 44 5.87 -4.98 -4.92
C ARG A 44 5.40 -5.78 -6.12
N SER A 45 5.27 -5.17 -7.30
CA SER A 45 4.88 -5.90 -8.51
C SER A 45 5.93 -6.93 -8.94
N ARG A 46 7.22 -6.65 -8.73
CA ARG A 46 8.32 -7.54 -9.12
C ARG A 46 8.60 -8.65 -8.10
N TYR A 47 8.54 -8.32 -6.81
CA TYR A 47 8.99 -9.20 -5.73
C TYR A 47 7.87 -9.62 -4.75
N GLY A 48 6.70 -8.99 -4.83
CA GLY A 48 5.53 -9.32 -4.01
C GLY A 48 4.75 -10.54 -4.50
N VAL A 49 5.28 -11.31 -5.45
CA VAL A 49 4.70 -12.59 -5.88
C VAL A 49 4.79 -13.62 -4.75
N GLU A 50 5.85 -13.54 -3.94
CA GLU A 50 5.82 -14.10 -2.59
C GLU A 50 4.89 -13.21 -1.76
N GLU A 51 3.68 -13.70 -1.50
CA GLU A 51 2.65 -13.14 -0.62
C GLU A 51 3.21 -12.36 0.58
N GLU A 52 4.24 -12.93 1.21
CA GLU A 52 4.91 -12.35 2.36
C GLU A 52 5.62 -11.01 2.09
N MET A 53 6.09 -10.74 0.87
CA MET A 53 6.89 -9.55 0.56
C MET A 53 6.03 -8.35 0.17
N ARG A 54 4.82 -8.56 -0.34
CA ARG A 54 3.92 -7.47 -0.82
C ARG A 54 3.61 -6.43 0.27
N ARG A 55 3.51 -6.86 1.54
CA ARG A 55 3.30 -6.00 2.73
C ARG A 55 4.52 -5.92 3.66
N LYS A 56 5.73 -6.03 3.12
CA LYS A 56 6.97 -5.84 3.89
C LYS A 56 7.79 -4.67 3.36
N CYS A 57 8.50 -4.00 4.27
CA CYS A 57 9.46 -2.99 3.92
C CYS A 57 10.63 -3.62 3.12
N PRO A 58 11.03 -3.05 1.96
CA PRO A 58 12.15 -3.56 1.18
C PRO A 58 13.49 -3.61 1.93
N ILE A 59 13.66 -2.77 2.95
CA ILE A 59 14.91 -2.63 3.72
C ILE A 59 14.91 -3.55 4.94
N CYS A 60 13.98 -3.33 5.89
CA CYS A 60 14.00 -4.01 7.18
C CYS A 60 12.98 -5.15 7.31
N ARG A 61 12.16 -5.38 6.27
CA ARG A 61 11.11 -6.41 6.24
C ARG A 61 10.02 -6.27 7.31
N ALA A 62 9.97 -5.14 8.02
CA ALA A 62 8.87 -4.80 8.89
C ALA A 62 7.55 -4.78 8.11
N ARG A 63 6.45 -5.19 8.75
CA ARG A 63 5.12 -5.16 8.14
C ARG A 63 4.74 -3.73 7.78
N THR A 64 4.12 -3.57 6.62
CA THR A 64 3.61 -2.29 6.11
C THR A 64 2.09 -2.36 6.01
N PRO A 65 1.39 -1.25 6.28
CA PRO A 65 -0.03 -1.14 5.95
C PRO A 65 -0.31 -1.44 4.47
N PRO A 66 -1.54 -1.79 4.09
CA PRO A 66 -1.93 -1.92 2.69
C PRO A 66 -1.82 -0.58 1.96
N SER A 67 -1.66 -0.64 0.64
CA SER A 67 -1.69 0.57 -0.21
C SER A 67 -3.11 1.09 -0.39
N LYS A 68 -3.25 2.35 -0.80
CA LYS A 68 -4.55 2.95 -1.17
C LYS A 68 -5.25 2.14 -2.26
N GLU A 69 -4.51 1.62 -3.23
CA GLU A 69 -5.07 0.80 -4.31
C GLU A 69 -5.67 -0.52 -3.79
N MET A 70 -4.95 -1.22 -2.91
CA MET A 70 -5.44 -2.47 -2.30
C MET A 70 -6.76 -2.22 -1.54
N VAL A 71 -6.79 -1.16 -0.72
CA VAL A 71 -7.99 -0.79 0.06
C VAL A 71 -9.14 -0.36 -0.85
N ALA A 72 -8.87 0.39 -1.93
CA ALA A 72 -9.89 0.79 -2.89
C ALA A 72 -10.52 -0.41 -3.61
N LYS A 73 -9.70 -1.39 -4.04
CA LYS A 73 -10.17 -2.65 -4.62
C LYS A 73 -11.01 -3.43 -3.61
N LEU A 74 -10.56 -3.53 -2.36
CA LEU A 74 -11.26 -4.24 -1.29
C LEU A 74 -12.66 -3.67 -1.06
N ILE A 75 -12.77 -2.35 -0.92
CA ILE A 75 -14.04 -1.65 -0.72
C ILE A 75 -14.95 -1.86 -1.93
N SER A 76 -14.41 -1.78 -3.14
CA SER A 76 -15.17 -1.94 -4.39
C SER A 76 -15.74 -3.35 -4.52
N TYR A 77 -14.94 -4.39 -4.31
CA TYR A 77 -15.40 -5.78 -4.39
C TYR A 77 -16.36 -6.15 -3.25
N ARG A 78 -16.18 -5.59 -2.05
CA ARG A 78 -17.18 -5.73 -0.96
C ARG A 78 -18.52 -5.12 -1.33
N ALA A 79 -18.53 -3.92 -1.90
CA ALA A 79 -19.74 -3.26 -2.37
C ALA A 79 -20.42 -4.06 -3.50
N MET A 80 -19.63 -4.57 -4.45
CA MET A 80 -20.13 -5.36 -5.57
C MET A 80 -20.72 -6.71 -5.11
N LYS A 81 -20.04 -7.41 -4.19
CA LYS A 81 -20.55 -8.64 -3.57
C LYS A 81 -21.90 -8.37 -2.91
N LYS A 82 -21.98 -7.31 -2.09
CA LYS A 82 -23.22 -6.92 -1.43
C LYS A 82 -24.33 -6.62 -2.43
N TRP A 83 -24.02 -5.94 -3.54
CA TRP A 83 -25.01 -5.64 -4.59
C TRP A 83 -25.62 -6.90 -5.20
N PHE A 84 -24.81 -7.93 -5.49
CA PHE A 84 -25.31 -9.22 -5.99
C PHE A 84 -26.15 -9.96 -4.94
N GLU A 85 -25.71 -9.95 -3.68
CA GLU A 85 -26.45 -10.60 -2.57
C GLU A 85 -27.81 -9.95 -2.34
N ASP A 86 -27.87 -8.62 -2.31
CA ASP A 86 -29.11 -7.85 -2.12
C ASP A 86 -30.12 -8.09 -3.27
N ARG A 87 -29.64 -8.49 -4.45
CA ARG A 87 -30.46 -8.83 -5.63
C ARG A 87 -30.72 -10.33 -5.80
N ASN A 88 -30.17 -11.17 -4.92
CA ASN A 88 -30.21 -12.64 -5.04
C ASN A 88 -29.62 -13.16 -6.36
N GLU A 89 -28.61 -12.47 -6.90
CA GLU A 89 -27.90 -12.82 -8.14
C GLU A 89 -26.60 -13.61 -7.87
N THR A 90 -26.60 -14.40 -6.79
CA THR A 90 -25.42 -15.13 -6.29
C THR A 90 -25.02 -16.36 -7.11
N SER A 91 -25.77 -16.68 -8.17
CA SER A 91 -25.45 -17.76 -9.11
C SER A 91 -24.78 -17.23 -10.39
N SER A 92 -24.62 -15.92 -10.53
CA SER A 92 -24.02 -15.32 -11.73
C SER A 92 -22.50 -15.59 -11.81
N GLU A 93 -21.98 -15.64 -13.03
CA GLU A 93 -20.53 -15.70 -13.28
C GLU A 93 -19.84 -14.47 -12.69
N HIS A 94 -20.45 -13.29 -12.84
CA HIS A 94 -19.95 -12.05 -12.24
C HIS A 94 -19.82 -12.15 -10.72
N TYR A 95 -20.81 -12.66 -10.00
CA TYR A 95 -20.71 -12.87 -8.55
C TYR A 95 -19.57 -13.83 -8.20
N SER A 96 -19.43 -14.92 -8.97
CA SER A 96 -18.36 -15.90 -8.75
C SER A 96 -16.98 -15.25 -8.93
N HIS A 97 -16.80 -14.44 -9.96
CA HIS A 97 -15.59 -13.66 -10.19
C HIS A 97 -15.35 -12.62 -9.09
N THR A 98 -16.38 -11.84 -8.72
CA THR A 98 -16.31 -10.89 -7.60
C THR A 98 -15.87 -11.55 -6.30
N ARG A 99 -16.33 -12.78 -6.01
CA ARG A 99 -15.87 -13.51 -4.82
C ARG A 99 -14.41 -13.93 -4.92
N GLN A 100 -13.97 -14.39 -6.08
CA GLN A 100 -12.57 -14.79 -6.28
C GLN A 100 -11.63 -13.59 -6.12
N GLU A 101 -11.97 -12.48 -6.77
CA GLU A 101 -11.23 -11.22 -6.68
C GLU A 101 -11.24 -10.65 -5.25
N LEU A 102 -12.39 -10.71 -4.57
CA LEU A 102 -12.47 -10.29 -3.17
C LEU A 102 -11.55 -11.12 -2.28
N ALA A 103 -11.55 -12.45 -2.45
CA ALA A 103 -10.69 -13.34 -1.67
C ALA A 103 -9.20 -13.03 -1.89
N GLN A 104 -8.80 -12.78 -3.15
CA GLN A 104 -7.44 -12.38 -3.47
C GLN A 104 -7.06 -11.05 -2.81
N VAL A 105 -7.91 -10.04 -2.92
CA VAL A 105 -7.61 -8.72 -2.33
C VAL A 105 -7.63 -8.77 -0.80
N GLU A 106 -8.48 -9.60 -0.18
CA GLU A 106 -8.48 -9.84 1.27
C GLU A 106 -7.18 -10.49 1.75
N GLU A 107 -6.63 -11.42 0.96
CA GLU A 107 -5.31 -12.02 1.21
C GLU A 107 -4.21 -10.95 1.09
N GLU A 108 -4.22 -10.15 0.02
CA GLU A 108 -3.23 -9.08 -0.21
C GLU A 108 -3.25 -7.99 0.88
N VAL A 109 -4.44 -7.55 1.31
CA VAL A 109 -4.62 -6.58 2.40
C VAL A 109 -4.23 -7.19 3.74
N GLY A 110 -4.52 -8.49 3.89
CA GLY A 110 -4.22 -9.31 5.04
C GLY A 110 -5.17 -9.14 6.22
N ALA A 111 -5.37 -10.25 6.92
CA ALA A 111 -6.29 -10.34 8.07
C ALA A 111 -5.92 -9.43 9.26
N ASP A 112 -4.68 -8.95 9.33
CA ASP A 112 -4.17 -8.05 10.38
C ASP A 112 -4.50 -6.57 10.15
N TRP A 113 -5.15 -6.20 9.03
CA TRP A 113 -5.52 -4.82 8.76
C TRP A 113 -6.65 -4.32 9.67
N ASP A 114 -6.43 -3.20 10.35
CA ASP A 114 -7.36 -2.60 11.34
C ASP A 114 -8.58 -1.88 10.73
N GLY A 115 -8.64 -1.76 9.39
CA GLY A 115 -9.74 -1.11 8.68
C GLY A 115 -9.58 0.38 8.44
N VAL A 116 -8.57 1.03 9.04
CA VAL A 116 -8.32 2.47 8.87
C VAL A 116 -6.90 2.82 8.41
N THR A 117 -5.87 2.02 8.76
CA THR A 117 -4.48 2.37 8.44
C THR A 117 -4.16 2.10 6.97
N VAL A 118 -3.78 3.13 6.20
CA VAL A 118 -3.43 3.01 4.77
C VAL A 118 -2.11 3.71 4.49
N LEU A 119 -1.27 3.14 3.62
CA LEU A 119 -0.02 3.80 3.23
C LEU A 119 -0.27 5.10 2.46
N GLY A 120 0.42 6.15 2.90
CA GLY A 120 0.33 7.49 2.32
C GLY A 120 -0.98 8.23 2.62
N GLY A 121 -1.80 7.71 3.55
CA GLY A 121 -2.98 8.37 4.09
C GLY A 121 -2.66 9.35 5.20
#